data_AF-B1FX96-F1
#
_entry.id   AF-B1FX96-F1
#
_cell.length_a   1.000
_cell.length_b   1.000
_cell.length_c   1.000
_cell.angle_alpha   90.00
_cell.angle_beta   90.00
_cell.angle_gamma   90.00
#
_symmetry.space_group_name_H-M   'P 1'
#
loop_
_entity.id
_entity.type
_entity.pdbx_description
1 polymer ?
#
loop_
_entity_poly.entity_id
_entity_poly.type
_entity_poly.pdbx_seq_one_letter_code
_entity_poly.pdbx_strand_id
1 'polypeptide(L)'
;MSIDRALVDAALAAVADPNTGRPYAAARNIKNVTVEGDTVSVAVVLGYPAMRQFDAIRKQFDDALKAVPGVAGTRVEVSQEIAAHTVQRGVKLLPNVKNVVAVASGKGGVGKSTTAVNLALALASEGASVGILDATSTSRRCR
;
A
#
# COMPACT_ATOMS: atom_id res chain seq x y z
N MET A 1 8.17 35.33 -3.51
CA MET A 1 6.89 34.88 -4.10
C MET A 1 6.35 33.82 -3.17
N SER A 2 5.19 34.04 -2.57
CA SER A 2 4.57 33.05 -1.68
C SER A 2 4.04 31.89 -2.51
N ILE A 3 4.41 30.65 -2.15
CA ILE A 3 3.82 29.45 -2.75
C ILE A 3 2.30 29.49 -2.53
N ASP A 4 1.53 29.35 -3.60
CA ASP A 4 0.09 29.24 -3.51
C ASP A 4 -0.27 27.81 -3.09
N ARG A 5 -0.78 27.66 -1.86
CA ARG A 5 -1.17 26.36 -1.31
C ARG A 5 -2.26 25.69 -2.15
N ALA A 6 -3.14 26.46 -2.79
CA ALA A 6 -4.19 25.91 -3.64
C ALA A 6 -3.61 25.20 -4.87
N LEU A 7 -2.52 25.73 -5.43
CA LEU A 7 -1.82 25.10 -6.56
C LEU A 7 -1.09 23.82 -6.14
N VAL A 8 -0.49 23.82 -4.94
CA VAL A 8 0.15 22.62 -4.38
C VAL A 8 -0.89 21.52 -4.15
N ASP A 9 -2.02 21.84 -3.51
CA ASP A 9 -3.08 20.87 -3.24
C ASP A 9 -3.71 20.33 -4.55
N ALA A 10 -3.87 21.18 -5.57
CA ALA A 10 -4.33 20.77 -6.89
C ALA A 10 -3.34 19.83 -7.61
N ALA A 11 -2.04 20.14 -7.56
CA ALA A 11 -1.00 19.29 -8.13
C ALA A 11 -0.96 17.92 -7.45
N LEU A 12 -1.06 17.89 -6.11
CA LEU A 12 -1.11 16.66 -5.33
C LEU A 12 -2.38 15.83 -5.61
N ALA A 13 -3.53 16.48 -5.84
CA ALA A 13 -4.79 15.83 -6.17
C ALA A 13 -4.80 15.18 -7.56
N ALA A 14 -4.00 15.70 -8.50
CA ALA A 14 -3.87 15.14 -9.84
C ALA A 14 -3.02 13.86 -9.89
N VAL A 15 -2.22 13.58 -8.85
CA VAL A 15 -1.37 12.39 -8.81
C VAL A 15 -2.23 11.14 -8.58
N ALA A 16 -2.28 10.29 -9.61
CA ALA A 16 -2.97 9.00 -9.57
C ALA A 16 -2.04 7.87 -9.13
N ASP A 17 -2.58 6.96 -8.34
CA ASP A 17 -1.92 5.73 -7.93
C ASP A 17 -2.03 4.68 -9.06
N PRO A 18 -0.90 4.19 -9.60
CA PRO A 18 -0.90 3.19 -10.66
C PRO A 18 -1.45 1.82 -10.22
N ASN A 19 -1.41 1.50 -8.92
CA ASN A 19 -1.87 0.21 -8.40
C ASN A 19 -3.39 0.17 -8.19
N THR A 20 -3.97 1.27 -7.72
CA THR A 20 -5.41 1.33 -7.40
C THR A 20 -6.23 2.03 -8.48
N GLY A 21 -5.58 2.74 -9.41
CA GLY A 21 -6.22 3.58 -10.43
C GLY A 21 -6.96 4.79 -9.84
N ARG A 22 -6.76 5.08 -8.55
CA ARG A 22 -7.43 6.17 -7.82
C ARG A 22 -6.42 7.27 -7.47
N PRO A 23 -6.87 8.54 -7.36
CA PRO A 23 -6.01 9.61 -6.86
C PRO A 23 -5.56 9.35 -5.41
N TYR A 24 -4.30 9.66 -5.08
CA TYR A 24 -3.80 9.52 -3.71
C TYR A 24 -4.58 10.40 -2.71
N ALA A 25 -5.07 11.56 -3.16
CA ALA A 25 -5.92 12.45 -2.38
C ALA A 25 -7.26 11.80 -2.00
N ALA A 26 -7.88 11.03 -2.91
CA ALA A 26 -9.14 10.35 -2.66
C ALA A 26 -9.00 9.22 -1.63
N ALA A 27 -7.84 8.56 -1.60
CA ALA A 27 -7.54 7.47 -0.68
C ALA A 27 -7.14 7.95 0.74
N ARG A 28 -7.06 9.27 0.99
CA ARG A 28 -6.51 9.87 2.22
C ARG A 28 -5.08 9.40 2.53
N ASN A 29 -4.31 9.10 1.49
CA ASN A 29 -2.92 8.64 1.62
C ASN A 29 -1.96 9.80 1.86
N ILE A 30 -2.34 11.03 1.50
CA ILE A 30 -1.52 12.22 1.70
C ILE A 30 -1.74 12.75 3.12
N LYS A 31 -0.68 12.79 3.93
CA LYS A 31 -0.67 13.31 5.31
C LYS A 31 0.38 14.42 5.44
N ASN A 32 0.14 15.37 6.35
CA ASN A 32 1.12 16.39 6.76
C ASN A 32 1.76 17.16 5.58
N VAL A 33 0.94 17.93 4.85
CA VAL A 33 1.45 18.87 3.85
C VAL A 33 1.86 20.17 4.55
N THR A 34 3.16 20.45 4.56
CA THR A 34 3.75 21.66 5.15
C THR A 34 4.48 22.45 4.07
N VAL A 35 4.24 23.75 4.03
CA VAL A 35 4.89 24.67 3.08
C VAL A 35 5.69 25.67 3.91
N GLU A 36 7.01 25.62 3.80
CA GLU A 36 7.94 26.51 4.51
C GLU A 36 8.74 27.32 3.48
N GLY A 37 8.36 28.59 3.31
CA GLY A 37 9.03 29.48 2.36
C GLY A 37 8.89 29.00 0.92
N ASP A 38 9.99 28.46 0.38
CA ASP A 38 10.11 27.89 -0.97
C ASP A 38 10.15 26.36 -0.99
N THR A 39 10.04 25.72 0.18
CA THR A 39 10.19 24.27 0.35
C THR A 39 8.85 23.63 0.74
N VAL A 40 8.47 22.59 0.00
CA VAL A 40 7.24 21.82 0.25
C VAL A 40 7.59 20.45 0.80
N SER A 41 7.05 20.13 1.97
CA SER A 41 7.18 18.83 2.61
C SER A 41 5.83 18.09 2.59
N VAL A 42 5.85 16.84 2.13
CA VAL A 42 4.67 15.96 2.03
C VAL A 42 5.01 14.57 2.54
N ALA A 43 4.15 14.03 3.42
CA ALA A 43 4.19 12.63 3.79
C ALA A 43 3.09 11.84 3.07
N VAL A 44 3.46 10.76 2.39
CA VAL A 44 2.53 9.87 1.70
C VAL A 44 2.53 8.53 2.43
N VAL A 45 1.38 8.14 2.97
CA VAL A 45 1.18 6.88 3.69
C VAL A 45 0.28 5.97 2.85
N LEU A 46 0.84 4.87 2.36
CA LEU A 46 0.12 3.88 1.55
C LEU A 46 -0.58 2.86 2.44
N GLY A 47 -1.84 2.55 2.12
CA GLY A 47 -2.63 1.54 2.84
C GLY A 47 -2.33 0.08 2.46
N TYR A 48 -1.33 -0.15 1.61
CA TYR A 48 -0.97 -1.46 1.06
C TYR A 48 0.54 -1.63 0.96
N PRO A 49 1.05 -2.88 0.94
CA PRO A 49 2.49 -3.13 0.80
C PRO A 49 2.96 -2.80 -0.61
N ALA A 50 3.90 -1.86 -0.73
CA ALA A 50 4.45 -1.42 -2.02
C ALA A 50 5.87 -0.88 -1.90
N MET A 51 6.67 -1.46 -1.00
CA MET A 51 8.01 -0.98 -0.68
C MET A 51 8.90 -0.80 -1.92
N ARG A 52 8.76 -1.69 -2.92
CA ARG A 52 9.54 -1.61 -4.17
C ARG A 52 9.18 -0.42 -5.05
N GLN A 53 8.01 0.18 -4.84
CA GLN A 53 7.52 1.30 -5.62
C GLN A 53 7.75 2.66 -4.95
N PHE A 54 8.30 2.69 -3.73
CA PHE A 54 8.48 3.93 -2.96
C PHE A 54 9.28 4.98 -3.72
N ASP A 55 10.38 4.57 -4.37
CA ASP A 55 11.21 5.50 -5.14
C ASP A 55 10.47 6.05 -6.37
N ALA A 56 9.69 5.21 -7.05
CA ALA A 56 8.90 5.62 -8.21
C ALA A 56 7.79 6.59 -7.80
N ILE A 57 7.07 6.30 -6.71
CA ILE A 57 6.02 7.15 -6.15
C ILE A 57 6.62 8.47 -5.69
N ARG A 58 7.74 8.43 -4.96
CA ARG A 58 8.46 9.62 -4.52
C ARG A 58 8.79 10.53 -5.70
N LYS A 59 9.35 9.96 -6.77
CA LYS A 59 9.67 10.71 -8.00
C LYS A 59 8.44 11.31 -8.66
N GLN A 60 7.32 10.58 -8.72
CA GLN A 60 6.06 11.07 -9.28
C GLN A 60 5.54 12.31 -8.52
N PHE A 61 5.60 12.30 -7.19
CA PHE A 61 5.25 13.46 -6.37
C PHE A 61 6.26 14.60 -6.53
N ASP A 62 7.55 14.28 -6.62
CA ASP A 62 8.62 15.25 -6.83
C ASP A 62 8.44 16.02 -8.15
N ASP A 63 8.15 15.30 -9.23
CA ASP A 63 7.90 15.85 -10.55
C ASP A 63 6.62 16.70 -10.58
N ALA A 64 5.56 16.26 -9.88
CA ALA A 64 4.32 17.03 -9.75
C ALA A 64 4.51 18.34 -8.94
N LEU A 65 5.31 18.31 -7.87
CA LEU A 65 5.58 19.48 -7.04
C LEU A 65 6.52 20.48 -7.74
N LYS A 66 7.49 20.00 -8.52
CA LYS A 66 8.37 20.87 -9.35
C LYS A 66 7.63 21.62 -10.45
N ALA A 67 6.49 21.10 -10.90
CA ALA A 67 5.64 21.79 -11.87
C ALA A 67 4.93 23.02 -11.27
N VAL A 68 4.90 23.16 -9.94
CA VAL A 68 4.25 24.30 -9.27
C VAL A 68 5.21 25.50 -9.23
N PRO A 69 4.79 26.68 -9.73
CA PRO A 69 5.62 27.88 -9.70
C PRO A 69 5.95 28.31 -8.26
N GLY A 70 7.23 28.51 -7.96
CA GLY A 70 7.70 29.00 -6.67
C GLY A 70 8.21 27.92 -5.69
N VAL A 71 8.17 26.64 -6.07
CA VAL A 71 8.79 25.56 -5.29
C VAL A 71 10.26 25.41 -5.68
N ALA A 72 11.17 25.66 -4.75
CA ALA A 72 12.61 25.46 -4.92
C ALA A 72 13.11 24.15 -4.29
N GLY A 73 12.44 23.68 -3.24
CA GLY A 73 12.77 22.46 -2.52
C GLY A 73 11.57 21.54 -2.32
N THR A 74 11.77 20.24 -2.51
CA THR A 74 10.74 19.22 -2.29
C THR A 74 11.25 18.15 -1.33
N ARG A 75 10.45 17.84 -0.31
CA ARG A 75 10.72 16.76 0.64
C ARG A 75 9.51 15.83 0.69
N VAL A 76 9.63 14.74 -0.05
CA VAL A 76 8.59 13.70 -0.10
C VAL A 76 9.05 12.49 0.71
N GLU A 77 8.29 12.16 1.75
CA GLU A 77 8.46 10.95 2.56
C GLU A 77 7.36 9.95 2.22
N VAL A 78 7.73 8.73 1.83
CA VAL A 78 6.78 7.66 1.49
C VAL A 78 6.90 6.55 2.52
N SER A 79 5.78 6.18 3.12
CA SER A 79 5.68 5.07 4.07
C SER A 79 4.43 4.24 3.80
N GLN A 80 4.31 3.09 4.46
CA GLN A 80 3.16 2.21 4.35
C GLN A 80 2.60 1.87 5.72
N GLU A 81 1.29 2.01 5.87
CA GLU A 81 0.56 1.70 7.10
C GLU A 81 -0.71 0.92 6.74
N ILE A 82 -0.61 -0.41 6.83
CA ILE A 82 -1.71 -1.31 6.50
C ILE A 82 -2.59 -1.44 7.74
N ALA A 83 -3.82 -0.93 7.68
CA ALA A 83 -4.83 -1.14 8.71
C ALA A 83 -5.46 -2.54 8.58
N ALA A 84 -5.76 -3.18 9.71
CA ALA A 84 -6.52 -4.42 9.71
C ALA A 84 -7.99 -4.12 9.42
N HIS A 85 -8.51 -4.65 8.32
CA HIS A 85 -9.93 -4.52 7.99
C HIS A 85 -10.70 -5.75 8.46
N THR A 86 -11.79 -5.54 9.19
CA THR A 86 -12.75 -6.60 9.52
C THR A 86 -13.55 -6.96 8.28
N VAL A 87 -13.12 -8.02 7.60
CA VAL A 87 -13.75 -8.49 6.35
C VAL A 87 -15.09 -9.20 6.57
N GLN A 88 -15.36 -9.70 7.78
CA GLN A 88 -16.61 -10.39 8.14
C GLN A 88 -17.07 -10.09 9.57
N ARG A 89 -18.36 -9.76 9.74
CA ARG A 89 -19.00 -9.64 11.06
C ARG A 89 -19.08 -11.03 11.70
N GLY A 90 -18.59 -11.17 12.93
CA GLY A 90 -18.69 -12.41 13.72
C GLY A 90 -17.52 -13.39 13.57
N VAL A 91 -16.55 -13.12 12.69
CA VAL A 91 -15.29 -13.90 12.64
C VAL A 91 -14.27 -13.22 13.54
N LYS A 92 -13.81 -13.94 14.58
CA LYS A 92 -12.75 -13.44 15.47
C LYS A 92 -11.47 -13.35 14.65
N LEU A 93 -11.00 -12.13 14.38
CA LEU A 93 -9.70 -11.90 13.77
C LEU A 93 -8.62 -12.50 14.67
N LEU A 94 -7.66 -13.19 14.07
CA LEU A 94 -6.45 -13.60 14.79
C LEU A 94 -5.72 -12.34 15.25
N PRO A 95 -5.32 -12.24 16.53
CA PRO A 95 -4.60 -11.08 17.02
C PRO A 95 -3.33 -10.88 16.19
N ASN A 96 -3.04 -9.63 15.82
CA ASN A 96 -1.91 -9.22 14.99
C ASN A 96 -1.93 -9.65 13.51
N VAL A 97 -3.01 -10.30 13.03
CA VAL A 97 -3.13 -10.66 11.61
C VAL A 97 -4.02 -9.65 10.90
N LYS A 98 -3.41 -8.89 9.98
CA LYS A 98 -4.11 -7.83 9.22
C LYS A 98 -4.98 -8.37 8.09
N ASN A 99 -4.52 -9.44 7.44
CA ASN A 99 -5.18 -10.07 6.28
C ASN A 99 -5.00 -11.59 6.33
N VAL A 100 -6.02 -12.34 5.92
CA VAL A 100 -5.97 -13.82 5.78
C VAL A 100 -6.29 -14.19 4.34
N VAL A 101 -5.36 -14.90 3.69
CA VAL A 101 -5.54 -15.38 2.30
C VAL A 101 -5.61 -16.90 2.32
N ALA A 102 -6.78 -17.46 1.98
CA ALA A 102 -6.97 -18.90 1.89
C ALA A 102 -6.61 -19.39 0.49
N VAL A 103 -5.56 -20.22 0.39
CA VAL A 103 -5.16 -20.88 -0.87
C VAL A 103 -5.67 -22.32 -0.86
N ALA A 104 -6.77 -22.57 -1.57
CA ALA A 104 -7.38 -23.89 -1.69
C ALA A 104 -7.32 -24.42 -3.13
N SER A 105 -7.39 -25.74 -3.27
CA SER A 105 -7.57 -26.40 -4.57
C SER A 105 -8.53 -27.57 -4.43
N GLY A 106 -9.50 -27.62 -5.34
CA GLY A 106 -10.46 -28.71 -5.49
C GLY A 106 -9.95 -29.93 -6.27
N LYS A 107 -8.70 -29.93 -6.77
CA LYS A 107 -8.11 -31.07 -7.49
C LYS A 107 -6.73 -31.43 -6.92
N GLY A 108 -6.42 -32.74 -6.84
CA GLY A 108 -5.11 -33.22 -6.44
C GLY A 108 -4.03 -32.83 -7.45
N GLY A 109 -2.87 -32.34 -6.99
CA GLY A 109 -1.68 -32.12 -7.84
C GLY A 109 -1.42 -30.70 -8.36
N VAL A 110 -2.28 -29.69 -8.09
CA VAL A 110 -2.13 -28.34 -8.68
C VAL A 110 -1.11 -27.40 -7.99
N GLY A 111 -0.33 -27.89 -7.02
CA GLY A 111 0.71 -27.08 -6.38
C GLY A 111 0.21 -26.01 -5.38
N LYS A 112 -0.87 -26.27 -4.61
CA LYS A 112 -1.37 -25.35 -3.55
C LYS A 112 -0.26 -24.75 -2.70
N SER A 113 0.62 -25.60 -2.18
CA SER A 113 1.74 -25.20 -1.33
C SER A 113 2.75 -24.35 -2.09
N THR A 114 3.04 -24.69 -3.35
CA THR A 114 3.90 -23.90 -4.24
C THR A 114 3.34 -22.50 -4.48
N THR A 115 2.04 -22.40 -4.78
CA THR A 115 1.37 -21.11 -4.97
C THR A 115 1.35 -20.29 -3.67
N ALA A 116 1.05 -20.92 -2.53
CA ALA A 116 1.04 -20.26 -1.23
C ALA A 116 2.43 -19.71 -0.86
N VAL A 117 3.48 -20.50 -1.09
CA VAL A 117 4.87 -20.09 -0.83
C VAL A 117 5.29 -18.94 -1.76
N ASN A 118 5.00 -19.02 -3.06
CA ASN A 118 5.32 -17.95 -4.00
C ASN A 118 4.59 -16.64 -3.65
N LEU A 119 3.31 -16.73 -3.27
CA LEU A 119 2.55 -15.57 -2.83
C LEU A 119 3.13 -14.97 -1.54
N ALA A 120 3.50 -15.81 -0.58
CA ALA A 120 4.11 -15.35 0.66
C ALA A 120 5.45 -14.65 0.42
N LEU A 121 6.29 -15.21 -0.46
CA LEU A 121 7.58 -14.61 -0.83
C LEU A 121 7.39 -13.25 -1.53
N ALA A 122 6.43 -13.16 -2.45
CA ALA A 122 6.10 -11.91 -3.13
C ALA A 122 5.64 -10.83 -2.15
N LEU A 123 4.71 -11.15 -1.25
CA LEU A 123 4.22 -10.22 -0.23
C LEU A 123 5.33 -9.80 0.74
N ALA A 124 6.19 -10.73 1.14
CA ALA A 124 7.36 -10.43 1.96
C ALA A 124 8.33 -9.47 1.23
N SER A 125 8.53 -9.64 -0.07
CA SER A 125 9.37 -8.75 -0.89
C SER A 125 8.81 -7.33 -1.03
N GLU A 126 7.50 -7.15 -0.87
CA GLU A 126 6.85 -5.84 -0.83
C GLU A 126 6.81 -5.23 0.59
N GLY A 127 7.43 -5.89 1.57
CA GLY A 127 7.58 -5.42 2.95
C GLY A 127 6.43 -5.84 3.88
N ALA A 128 5.60 -6.81 3.49
CA ALA A 128 4.60 -7.37 4.40
C ALA A 128 5.21 -8.43 5.34
N SER A 129 4.77 -8.46 6.59
CA SER A 129 5.02 -9.61 7.48
C SER A 129 4.05 -10.73 7.14
N VAL A 130 4.58 -11.89 6.73
CA VAL A 130 3.78 -13.02 6.26
C VAL A 130 4.07 -14.28 7.08
N GLY A 131 3.02 -15.02 7.45
CA GLY A 131 3.10 -16.36 7.99
C GLY A 131 2.36 -17.34 7.08
N ILE A 132 2.86 -18.56 6.95
CA ILE A 132 2.21 -19.65 6.21
C ILE A 132 1.72 -20.69 7.21
N LEU A 133 0.46 -21.09 7.08
CA LEU A 133 -0.14 -22.20 7.81
C LEU A 133 -0.66 -23.21 6.79
N ASP A 134 -0.09 -24.42 6.80
CA ASP A 134 -0.58 -25.52 5.97
C ASP A 134 -1.61 -26.34 6.77
N ALA A 135 -2.85 -26.34 6.30
CA ALA A 135 -3.93 -27.13 6.87
C ALA A 135 -4.43 -28.10 5.79
N THR A 136 -4.11 -29.38 5.94
CA THR A 136 -4.58 -30.42 5.01
C THR A 136 -6.02 -30.76 5.33
N SER A 137 -6.93 -30.43 4.40
CA SER A 137 -8.35 -30.81 4.45
C SER A 137 -8.54 -32.30 4.16
N THR A 138 -7.90 -33.17 4.94
CA THR A 138 -8.12 -34.61 4.80
C THR A 138 -9.43 -34.96 5.48
N SER A 139 -10.52 -35.01 4.71
CA SER A 139 -11.75 -35.67 5.15
C SER A 139 -11.51 -37.19 5.15
N ARG A 140 -10.73 -37.70 6.10
CA ARG A 140 -10.79 -39.13 6.44
C ARG A 140 -12.11 -39.33 7.17
N ARG A 141 -13.16 -39.62 6.40
CA ARG A 141 -14.35 -40.28 6.91
C ARG A 141 -13.90 -41.71 7.23
N CYS A 142 -13.45 -41.95 8.47
CA CYS A 142 -13.34 -43.30 8.98
C CYS A 142 -14.75 -43.91 8.90
N ARG A 143 -14.90 -44.92 8.03
CA ARG A 143 -15.96 -45.91 8.19
C ARG A 143 -15.48 -46.96 9.17
#